data_AF-A0A6A8APC8-F1
#
_entry.id   AF-A0A6A8APC8-F1
#
_cell.length_a   1.000
_cell.length_b   1.000
_cell.length_c   1.000
_cell.angle_alpha   90.00
_cell.angle_beta   90.00
_cell.angle_gamma   90.00
#
_symmetry.space_group_name_H-M   'P 1'
#
loop_
_entity.id
_entity.type
_entity.pdbx_description
1 polymer ?
#
loop_
_entity_poly.entity_id
_entity_poly.type
_entity_poly.pdbx_seq_one_letter_code
_entity_poly.pdbx_strand_id
1 'polypeptide(L)'
;MSKAIKLARTSAKGGFNLFWGIAISSIISSLGIIIIARLLSPSDYGIYSIALIAPNLIKIFRDLGIDQSTIRYTAKYNEEKQKNNIKTVLTAATTFEIIFGTILSLITYLLADLIGNSIFNRPDIVPLIQLVSITVLADALLKTAQSAFTGYEKMKYHSFTLITHSIFKTGFMAIFVIAGFGVYGAIIGFTTASLLTGITAILLFYTKIYKQLQNQKN
;
A
#
# COMPACT_ATOMS: atom_id res chain seq x y z
N MET A 1 6.29 33.46 -17.55
CA MET A 1 5.73 32.16 -17.98
C MET A 1 4.23 32.15 -17.70
N SER A 2 3.40 31.78 -18.68
CA SER A 2 1.95 31.60 -18.46
C SER A 2 1.71 30.54 -17.38
N LYS A 3 0.68 30.73 -16.52
CA LYS A 3 0.24 29.77 -15.50
C LYS A 3 0.08 28.36 -16.10
N ALA A 4 -0.38 28.28 -17.35
CA ALA A 4 -0.51 27.04 -18.11
C ALA A 4 0.82 26.30 -18.32
N ILE A 5 1.90 27.00 -18.66
CA ILE A 5 3.23 26.39 -18.89
C ILE A 5 3.79 25.81 -17.59
N LYS A 6 3.58 26.50 -16.46
CA LYS A 6 4.02 26.02 -15.14
C LYS A 6 3.25 24.76 -14.74
N LEU A 7 1.92 24.74 -14.91
CA LEU A 7 1.09 23.57 -14.66
C LEU A 7 1.50 22.39 -15.54
N ALA A 8 1.66 22.61 -16.85
CA ALA A 8 2.11 21.57 -17.78
C ALA A 8 3.45 20.97 -17.37
N ARG A 9 4.43 21.80 -16.95
CA ARG A 9 5.74 21.34 -16.47
C ARG A 9 5.63 20.52 -15.18
N THR A 10 4.84 20.96 -14.20
CA THR A 10 4.67 20.23 -12.93
C THR A 10 3.98 18.88 -13.17
N SER A 11 2.91 18.86 -13.96
CA SER A 11 2.21 17.63 -14.33
C SER A 11 3.11 16.67 -15.10
N ALA A 12 3.87 17.16 -16.09
CA ALA A 12 4.80 16.32 -16.86
C ALA A 12 5.89 15.72 -15.98
N LYS A 13 6.52 16.52 -15.10
CA LYS A 13 7.55 16.02 -14.18
C LYS A 13 6.97 15.06 -13.14
N GLY A 14 5.78 15.35 -12.62
CA GLY A 14 5.07 14.48 -11.70
C GLY A 14 4.72 13.13 -12.33
N GLY A 15 4.12 13.17 -13.53
CA GLY A 15 3.78 11.99 -14.32
C GLY A 15 5.01 11.16 -14.69
N PHE A 16 6.12 11.78 -15.08
CA PHE A 16 7.37 11.08 -15.38
C PHE A 16 7.93 10.36 -14.15
N ASN A 17 7.95 11.02 -12.99
CA ASN A 17 8.36 10.38 -11.74
C ASN A 17 7.47 9.19 -11.39
N LEU A 18 6.15 9.34 -11.52
CA LEU A 18 5.19 8.28 -11.22
C LEU A 18 5.34 7.11 -12.19
N PHE A 19 5.48 7.39 -13.49
CA PHE A 19 5.69 6.40 -14.53
C PHE A 19 6.92 5.54 -14.25
N TRP A 20 8.07 6.16 -13.96
CA TRP A 20 9.28 5.40 -13.60
C TRP A 20 9.13 4.65 -12.28
N GLY A 21 8.45 5.23 -11.30
CA GLY A 21 8.13 4.56 -10.05
C GLY A 21 7.36 3.26 -10.28
N ILE A 22 6.27 3.35 -11.05
CA ILE A 22 5.43 2.22 -11.44
C ILE A 22 6.26 1.22 -12.26
N ALA A 23 6.95 1.65 -13.31
CA ALA A 23 7.72 0.76 -14.17
C ALA A 23 8.78 -0.04 -13.40
N ILE A 24 9.60 0.64 -12.58
CA ILE A 24 10.63 -0.01 -11.77
C ILE A 24 10.00 -0.95 -10.73
N SER A 25 8.97 -0.49 -10.02
CA SER A 25 8.28 -1.32 -9.02
C SER A 25 7.66 -2.57 -9.64
N SER A 26 7.08 -2.45 -10.84
CA SER A 26 6.47 -3.57 -11.56
C SER A 26 7.54 -4.56 -12.01
N ILE A 27 8.66 -4.11 -12.56
CA ILE A 27 9.79 -4.99 -12.93
C ILE A 27 10.28 -5.75 -11.70
N ILE A 28 10.51 -5.07 -10.58
CA ILE A 28 10.98 -5.71 -9.34
C ILE A 28 9.94 -6.72 -8.82
N SER A 29 8.67 -6.33 -8.76
CA SER A 29 7.58 -7.22 -8.32
C SER A 29 7.44 -8.44 -9.22
N SER A 30 7.55 -8.28 -10.55
CA SER A 30 7.51 -9.38 -11.51
C SER A 30 8.68 -10.33 -11.33
N LEU A 31 9.89 -9.81 -11.14
CA LEU A 31 11.05 -10.62 -10.79
C LEU A 31 10.83 -11.37 -9.46
N GLY A 32 10.24 -10.70 -8.47
CA GLY A 32 9.88 -11.32 -7.19
C GLY A 32 8.90 -12.48 -7.34
N ILE A 33 7.88 -12.34 -8.20
CA ILE A 33 6.96 -13.45 -8.51
C ILE A 33 7.72 -14.63 -9.11
N ILE A 34 8.61 -14.39 -10.08
CA ILE A 34 9.41 -15.44 -10.73
C ILE A 34 10.33 -16.13 -9.71
N ILE A 35 10.99 -15.35 -8.84
CA ILE A 35 11.87 -15.87 -7.80
C ILE A 35 11.09 -16.79 -6.86
N ILE A 36 9.94 -16.31 -6.35
CA ILE A 36 9.14 -17.08 -5.39
C ILE A 36 8.52 -18.33 -6.02
N ALA A 37 8.08 -18.25 -7.28
CA ALA A 37 7.59 -19.41 -8.02
C ALA A 37 8.67 -20.47 -8.28
N ARG A 38 9.96 -20.09 -8.29
CA ARG A 38 11.09 -21.03 -8.41
C ARG A 38 11.57 -21.56 -7.07
N LEU A 39 11.49 -20.77 -6.01
CA LEU A 39 11.91 -21.16 -4.67
C LEU A 39 10.90 -22.07 -3.98
N LEU A 40 9.60 -21.87 -4.24
CA LEU A 40 8.53 -22.72 -3.73
C LEU A 40 8.25 -23.87 -4.69
N SER A 41 7.81 -25.01 -4.14
CA SER A 41 7.24 -26.07 -4.95
C SER A 41 5.93 -25.61 -5.62
N PRO A 42 5.49 -26.22 -6.74
CA PRO A 42 4.23 -25.86 -7.39
C PRO A 42 3.02 -25.93 -6.45
N SER A 43 3.00 -26.90 -5.54
CA SER A 43 1.96 -27.02 -4.51
C SER A 43 2.00 -25.87 -3.50
N ASP A 44 3.18 -25.50 -3.03
CA ASP A 44 3.38 -24.42 -2.07
C ASP A 44 3.04 -23.05 -2.66
N TYR A 45 3.42 -22.81 -3.92
CA TYR A 45 3.05 -21.61 -4.63
C TYR A 45 1.53 -21.51 -4.84
N GLY A 46 0.85 -22.65 -5.05
CA GLY A 46 -0.61 -22.72 -5.10
C GLY A 46 -1.25 -22.30 -3.78
N ILE A 47 -0.75 -22.82 -2.64
CA ILE A 47 -1.23 -22.44 -1.30
C ILE A 47 -1.00 -20.95 -1.04
N TYR A 48 0.20 -20.44 -1.33
CA TYR A 48 0.52 -19.02 -1.23
C TYR A 48 -0.47 -18.16 -2.02
N SER A 49 -0.73 -18.54 -3.28
CA SER A 49 -1.63 -17.78 -4.15
C SER A 49 -3.06 -17.77 -3.63
N ILE A 50 -3.57 -18.90 -3.15
CA ILE A 50 -4.92 -19.02 -2.56
C ILE A 50 -5.04 -18.16 -1.30
N ALA A 51 -4.02 -18.17 -0.43
CA ALA A 51 -4.02 -17.37 0.80
C ALA A 51 -4.16 -15.86 0.52
N LEU A 52 -3.70 -15.38 -0.63
CA LEU A 52 -3.82 -13.98 -1.03
C LEU A 52 -5.17 -13.61 -1.65
N ILE A 53 -5.99 -14.57 -2.10
CA ILE A 53 -7.27 -14.28 -2.78
C ILE A 53 -8.21 -13.52 -1.84
N ALA A 54 -8.41 -14.02 -0.63
CA ALA A 54 -9.30 -13.43 0.36
C ALA A 54 -8.98 -11.95 0.68
N PRO A 55 -7.75 -11.60 1.11
CA PRO A 55 -7.40 -10.20 1.38
C PRO A 55 -7.46 -9.33 0.12
N ASN A 56 -7.14 -9.87 -1.07
CA ASN A 56 -7.26 -9.10 -2.31
C ASN A 56 -8.71 -8.76 -2.66
N LEU A 57 -9.65 -9.70 -2.45
CA LEU A 57 -11.08 -9.43 -2.63
C LEU A 57 -11.59 -8.38 -1.64
N ILE A 58 -11.21 -8.50 -0.36
CA ILE A 58 -11.61 -7.53 0.67
C ILE A 58 -11.05 -6.12 0.37
N LYS A 59 -9.83 -6.03 -0.16
CA LYS A 59 -9.22 -4.74 -0.56
C LYS A 59 -10.02 -4.00 -1.64
N ILE A 60 -10.82 -4.67 -2.46
CA ILE A 60 -11.69 -4.02 -3.45
C ILE A 60 -12.74 -3.15 -2.75
N PHE A 61 -13.33 -3.64 -1.65
CA PHE A 61 -14.31 -2.90 -0.87
C PHE A 61 -13.72 -1.70 -0.12
N ARG A 62 -12.40 -1.65 0.06
CA ARG A 62 -11.72 -0.51 0.68
C ARG A 62 -11.74 0.73 -0.23
N ASP A 63 -11.68 0.57 -1.55
CA ASP A 63 -11.59 1.68 -2.50
C ASP A 63 -12.96 2.38 -2.67
N LEU A 64 -13.44 3.06 -1.62
CA LEU A 64 -14.70 3.82 -1.57
C LEU A 64 -14.55 5.27 -2.11
N GLY A 65 -13.53 5.52 -2.92
CA GLY A 65 -13.24 6.85 -3.46
C GLY A 65 -12.54 7.81 -2.47
N ILE A 66 -12.12 7.34 -1.30
CA ILE A 66 -11.35 8.12 -0.31
C ILE A 66 -10.03 8.60 -0.88
N ASP A 67 -9.31 7.72 -1.59
CA ASP A 67 -8.06 8.06 -2.28
C ASP A 67 -8.25 9.23 -3.26
N GLN A 68 -9.25 9.12 -4.14
CA GLN A 68 -9.55 10.14 -5.15
C GLN A 68 -10.02 11.45 -4.52
N SER A 69 -10.84 11.37 -3.47
CA SER A 69 -11.29 12.53 -2.70
C SER A 69 -10.11 13.23 -2.03
N THR A 70 -9.20 12.46 -1.43
CA THR A 70 -7.97 12.98 -0.80
C THR A 70 -7.11 13.71 -1.82
N ILE A 71 -6.87 13.13 -3.00
CA ILE A 71 -6.10 13.77 -4.07
C ILE A 71 -6.75 15.08 -4.50
N ARG A 72 -8.05 15.05 -4.83
CA ARG A 72 -8.80 16.19 -5.36
C ARG A 72 -8.88 17.35 -4.36
N TYR A 73 -9.33 17.10 -3.14
CA TYR A 73 -9.52 18.16 -2.14
C TYR A 73 -8.20 18.70 -1.62
N THR A 74 -7.17 17.84 -1.49
CA THR A 74 -5.82 18.30 -1.13
C THR A 74 -5.26 19.23 -2.20
N ALA A 75 -5.36 18.86 -3.48
CA ALA A 75 -4.88 19.70 -4.58
C ALA A 75 -5.64 21.05 -4.64
N LYS A 76 -6.97 21.01 -4.53
CA LYS A 76 -7.83 22.21 -4.52
C LYS A 76 -7.45 23.16 -3.39
N TYR A 77 -7.43 22.69 -2.14
CA TYR A 77 -7.13 23.53 -0.98
C TYR A 77 -5.66 24.00 -0.96
N ASN A 78 -4.75 23.27 -1.60
CA ASN A 78 -3.38 23.71 -1.80
C ASN A 78 -3.29 24.90 -2.77
N GLU A 79 -4.06 24.91 -3.86
CA GLU A 79 -4.17 26.07 -4.76
C GLU A 79 -4.79 27.29 -4.05
N GLU A 80 -5.84 27.06 -3.25
CA GLU A 80 -6.52 28.10 -2.46
C GLU A 80 -5.72 28.55 -1.22
N LYS A 81 -4.54 27.96 -0.96
CA LYS A 81 -3.69 28.19 0.22
C LYS A 81 -4.39 27.95 1.58
N GLN A 82 -5.47 27.18 1.60
CA GLN A 82 -6.27 26.87 2.79
C GLN A 82 -5.69 25.69 3.58
N LYS A 83 -4.55 25.91 4.24
CA LYS A 83 -3.79 24.85 4.93
C LYS A 83 -4.58 24.12 6.02
N ASN A 84 -5.48 24.80 6.73
CA ASN A 84 -6.32 24.18 7.74
C ASN A 84 -7.26 23.14 7.12
N ASN A 85 -7.87 23.46 5.98
CA ASN A 85 -8.77 22.54 5.27
C ASN A 85 -8.01 21.31 4.76
N ILE A 86 -6.76 21.49 4.30
CA ILE A 86 -5.93 20.34 3.92
C ILE A 86 -5.66 19.42 5.11
N LYS A 87 -5.32 19.97 6.30
CA LYS A 87 -5.13 19.17 7.50
C LYS A 87 -6.41 18.39 7.85
N THR A 88 -7.57 19.03 7.78
CA THR A 88 -8.85 18.38 8.06
C THR A 88 -9.10 17.23 7.10
N VAL A 89 -8.92 17.43 5.79
CA VAL A 89 -9.08 16.37 4.77
C VAL A 89 -8.13 15.22 5.02
N LEU A 90 -6.84 15.51 5.23
CA LEU A 90 -5.83 14.48 5.44
C LEU A 90 -6.03 13.70 6.74
N THR A 91 -6.45 14.38 7.81
CA THR A 91 -6.74 13.74 9.11
C THR A 91 -7.97 12.87 8.99
N ALA A 92 -9.05 13.38 8.36
CA ALA A 92 -10.26 12.60 8.12
C ALA A 92 -10.00 11.36 7.26
N ALA A 93 -9.24 11.50 6.16
CA ALA A 93 -8.86 10.38 5.30
C ALA A 93 -8.03 9.34 6.07
N THR A 94 -7.02 9.77 6.82
CA THR A 94 -6.16 8.86 7.60
C THR A 94 -6.95 8.14 8.70
N THR A 95 -7.81 8.86 9.43
CA THR A 95 -8.67 8.26 10.46
C THR A 95 -9.65 7.27 9.85
N PHE A 96 -10.28 7.62 8.73
CA PHE A 96 -11.19 6.71 8.02
C PHE A 96 -10.48 5.43 7.60
N GLU A 97 -9.31 5.54 6.98
CA GLU A 97 -8.54 4.40 6.47
C GLU A 97 -7.97 3.53 7.60
N ILE A 98 -7.63 4.10 8.75
CA ILE A 98 -7.26 3.32 9.94
C ILE A 98 -8.48 2.54 10.45
N ILE A 99 -9.63 3.19 10.65
CA ILE A 99 -10.82 2.54 11.19
C ILE A 99 -11.33 1.48 10.23
N PHE A 100 -11.56 1.86 8.97
CA PHE A 100 -12.12 0.98 7.96
C PHE A 100 -11.13 -0.11 7.55
N GLY A 101 -9.85 0.21 7.40
CA GLY A 101 -8.79 -0.79 7.16
C GLY A 101 -8.65 -1.80 8.29
N THR A 102 -8.80 -1.37 9.55
CA THR A 102 -8.79 -2.28 10.71
C THR A 102 -10.02 -3.18 10.71
N ILE A 103 -11.21 -2.62 10.45
CA ILE A 103 -12.46 -3.40 10.33
C ILE A 103 -12.33 -4.44 9.22
N LEU A 104 -11.88 -4.04 8.03
CA LEU A 104 -11.69 -4.96 6.90
C LEU A 104 -10.62 -6.02 7.17
N SER A 105 -9.53 -5.65 7.83
CA SER A 105 -8.50 -6.60 8.28
C SER A 105 -9.09 -7.62 9.25
N LEU A 106 -9.87 -7.19 10.24
CA LEU A 106 -10.52 -8.06 11.21
C LEU A 106 -11.56 -8.98 10.55
N ILE A 107 -12.36 -8.44 9.61
CA ILE A 107 -13.29 -9.23 8.81
C ILE A 107 -12.54 -10.30 8.02
N THR A 108 -11.42 -9.95 7.38
CA THR A 108 -10.60 -10.91 6.64
C THR A 108 -10.06 -12.01 7.55
N TYR A 109 -9.62 -11.64 8.77
CA TYR A 109 -9.13 -12.59 9.77
C TYR A 109 -10.23 -13.56 10.20
N LEU A 110 -11.43 -13.06 10.53
CA LEU A 110 -12.56 -13.89 10.96
C LEU A 110 -13.12 -14.77 9.84
N LEU A 111 -13.09 -14.28 8.60
CA LEU A 111 -13.48 -15.06 7.43
C LEU A 111 -12.45 -16.12 7.03
N ALA A 112 -11.23 -16.11 7.61
CA ALA A 112 -10.19 -17.07 7.27
C ALA A 112 -10.65 -18.52 7.49
N ASP A 113 -11.34 -18.80 8.60
CA ASP A 113 -11.86 -20.14 8.91
C ASP A 113 -12.91 -20.60 7.89
N LEU A 114 -13.84 -19.71 7.54
CA LEU A 114 -14.89 -20.00 6.55
C LEU A 114 -14.29 -20.24 5.17
N ILE A 115 -13.31 -19.42 4.78
CA ILE A 115 -12.66 -19.50 3.47
C ILE A 115 -11.78 -20.75 3.38
N GLY A 116 -10.94 -21.00 4.38
CA GLY A 116 -10.02 -22.15 4.39
C GLY A 116 -10.75 -23.48 4.50
N ASN A 117 -11.71 -23.60 5.42
CA ASN A 117 -12.39 -24.87 5.67
C ASN A 117 -13.53 -25.13 4.68
N SER A 118 -14.42 -24.16 4.44
CA SER A 118 -15.66 -24.41 3.70
C SER A 118 -15.54 -24.15 2.19
N ILE A 119 -14.73 -23.16 1.78
CA ILE A 119 -14.60 -22.80 0.35
C ILE A 119 -13.48 -23.60 -0.31
N PHE A 120 -12.28 -23.58 0.29
CA PHE A 120 -11.10 -24.23 -0.29
C PHE A 120 -10.87 -25.66 0.21
N ASN A 121 -11.59 -26.12 1.24
CA ASN A 121 -11.43 -27.44 1.86
C ASN A 121 -9.96 -27.75 2.22
N ARG A 122 -9.23 -26.74 2.68
CA ARG A 122 -7.81 -26.82 3.07
C ARG A 122 -7.57 -26.04 4.36
N PRO A 123 -7.63 -26.70 5.53
CA PRO A 123 -7.45 -26.05 6.83
C PRO A 123 -6.05 -25.41 6.98
N ASP A 124 -5.05 -25.94 6.28
CA ASP A 124 -3.65 -25.44 6.34
C ASP A 124 -3.50 -23.99 5.86
N ILE A 125 -4.47 -23.48 5.09
CA ILE A 125 -4.43 -22.11 4.54
C ILE A 125 -4.98 -21.07 5.53
N VAL A 126 -5.79 -21.50 6.48
CA VAL A 126 -6.41 -20.63 7.50
C VAL A 126 -5.37 -19.72 8.20
N PRO A 127 -4.29 -20.25 8.82
CA PRO A 127 -3.30 -19.41 9.49
C PRO A 127 -2.57 -18.46 8.52
N LEU A 128 -2.44 -18.83 7.25
CA LEU A 128 -1.83 -17.98 6.23
C LEU A 128 -2.74 -16.80 5.89
N ILE A 129 -4.04 -17.03 5.71
CA ILE A 129 -5.02 -15.94 5.47
C ILE A 129 -5.05 -15.00 6.68
N GLN A 130 -5.04 -15.54 7.89
CA GLN A 130 -4.97 -14.76 9.12
C GLN A 130 -3.72 -13.86 9.15
N LEU A 131 -2.55 -14.37 8.79
CA LEU A 131 -1.31 -13.59 8.71
C LEU A 131 -1.36 -12.49 7.63
N VAL A 132 -1.95 -12.78 6.47
CA VAL A 132 -2.05 -11.79 5.38
C VAL A 132 -3.14 -10.77 5.65
N SER A 133 -4.14 -11.06 6.49
CA SER A 133 -5.23 -10.12 6.81
C SER A 133 -4.71 -8.74 7.23
N ILE A 134 -3.61 -8.70 8.00
CA ILE A 134 -2.99 -7.46 8.49
C ILE A 134 -2.45 -6.57 7.35
N THR A 135 -2.18 -7.16 6.17
CA THR A 135 -1.77 -6.40 4.98
C THR A 135 -2.88 -5.51 4.45
N VAL A 136 -4.14 -5.80 4.75
CA VAL A 136 -5.28 -4.94 4.37
C VAL A 136 -5.15 -3.57 5.03
N LEU A 137 -4.86 -3.54 6.34
CA LEU A 137 -4.60 -2.30 7.07
C LEU A 137 -3.30 -1.62 6.60
N ALA A 138 -2.23 -2.39 6.42
CA ALA A 138 -0.94 -1.85 5.96
C ALA A 138 -1.08 -1.16 4.59
N ASP A 139 -1.81 -1.76 3.66
CA ASP A 139 -2.06 -1.21 2.34
C ASP A 139 -2.97 0.02 2.40
N ALA A 140 -3.94 0.07 3.33
CA ALA A 140 -4.78 1.25 3.57
C ALA A 140 -3.93 2.48 3.95
N LEU A 141 -3.00 2.28 4.89
CA LEU A 141 -2.05 3.31 5.32
C LEU A 141 -1.14 3.77 4.17
N LEU A 142 -0.60 2.81 3.42
CA LEU A 142 0.26 3.08 2.26
C LEU A 142 -0.47 3.91 1.20
N LYS A 143 -1.69 3.50 0.82
CA LYS A 143 -2.51 4.20 -0.17
C LYS A 143 -2.89 5.61 0.28
N THR A 144 -3.28 5.78 1.54
CA THR A 144 -3.59 7.11 2.10
C THR A 144 -2.41 8.07 1.95
N ALA A 145 -1.21 7.63 2.34
CA ALA A 145 0.01 8.43 2.21
C ALA A 145 0.33 8.75 0.74
N GLN A 146 0.18 7.76 -0.14
CA GLN A 146 0.35 7.90 -1.58
C GLN A 146 -0.64 8.90 -2.20
N SER A 147 -1.91 8.84 -1.83
CA SER A 147 -2.97 9.78 -2.23
C SER A 147 -2.65 11.20 -1.76
N ALA A 148 -2.14 11.36 -0.53
CA ALA A 148 -1.67 12.64 -0.02
C ALA A 148 -0.46 13.18 -0.80
N PHE A 149 0.53 12.33 -1.13
CA PHE A 149 1.68 12.74 -1.95
C PHE A 149 1.25 13.20 -3.34
N THR A 150 0.30 12.50 -3.94
CA THR A 150 -0.27 12.85 -5.24
C THR A 150 -1.03 14.17 -5.19
N GLY A 151 -1.91 14.36 -4.20
CA GLY A 151 -2.64 15.62 -4.00
C GLY A 151 -1.75 16.83 -3.73
N TYR A 152 -0.56 16.61 -3.15
CA TYR A 152 0.46 17.65 -2.92
C TYR A 152 1.46 17.83 -4.07
N GLU A 153 1.26 17.18 -5.21
CA GLU A 153 2.18 17.18 -6.37
C GLU A 153 3.60 16.66 -6.03
N LYS A 154 3.74 15.90 -4.93
CA LYS A 154 5.01 15.32 -4.47
C LYS A 154 5.17 13.87 -4.92
N MET A 155 4.94 13.62 -6.22
CA MET A 155 4.96 12.27 -6.84
C MET A 155 6.26 11.49 -6.59
N LYS A 156 7.39 12.17 -6.36
CA LYS A 156 8.65 11.53 -5.99
C LYS A 156 8.52 10.61 -4.77
N TYR A 157 7.76 11.02 -3.74
CA TYR A 157 7.56 10.18 -2.55
C TYR A 157 6.61 9.01 -2.82
N HIS A 158 5.61 9.20 -3.70
CA HIS A 158 4.75 8.11 -4.17
C HIS A 158 5.58 7.04 -4.90
N SER A 159 6.42 7.45 -5.85
CA SER A 159 7.32 6.53 -6.57
C SER A 159 8.31 5.85 -5.63
N PHE A 160 8.84 6.57 -4.65
CA PHE A 160 9.74 6.02 -3.65
C PHE A 160 9.06 4.92 -2.82
N THR A 161 7.82 5.11 -2.37
CA THR A 161 7.10 4.08 -1.61
C THR A 161 6.76 2.86 -2.47
N LEU A 162 6.41 3.04 -3.74
CA LEU A 162 6.21 1.92 -4.68
C LEU A 162 7.47 1.06 -4.84
N ILE A 163 8.62 1.70 -5.10
CA ILE A 163 9.90 0.99 -5.28
C ILE A 163 10.30 0.30 -3.97
N THR A 164 10.20 1.00 -2.85
CA THR A 164 10.53 0.45 -1.52
C THR A 164 9.66 -0.77 -1.20
N HIS A 165 8.36 -0.70 -1.49
CA HIS A 165 7.44 -1.81 -1.29
C HIS A 165 7.86 -3.03 -2.11
N SER A 166 8.14 -2.85 -3.40
CA SER A 166 8.55 -3.95 -4.28
C SER A 166 9.88 -4.58 -3.88
N ILE A 167 10.86 -3.76 -3.45
CA ILE A 167 12.15 -4.25 -2.95
C ILE A 167 11.97 -5.04 -1.66
N PHE A 168 11.27 -4.48 -0.68
CA PHE A 168 11.03 -5.16 0.60
C PHE A 168 10.22 -6.44 0.41
N LYS A 169 9.18 -6.40 -0.41
CA LYS A 169 8.35 -7.57 -0.72
C LYS A 169 9.22 -8.67 -1.33
N THR A 170 9.92 -8.37 -2.41
CA THR A 170 10.74 -9.36 -3.11
C THR A 170 11.88 -9.88 -2.22
N GLY A 171 12.57 -8.99 -1.52
CA GLY A 171 13.70 -9.31 -0.65
C GLY A 171 13.28 -10.15 0.55
N PHE A 172 12.33 -9.71 1.36
CA PHE A 172 11.93 -10.45 2.57
C PHE A 172 11.27 -11.77 2.24
N MET A 173 10.43 -11.84 1.20
CA MET A 173 9.89 -13.13 0.76
C MET A 173 11.01 -14.09 0.36
N ALA A 174 11.97 -13.66 -0.46
CA ALA A 174 13.07 -14.53 -0.88
C ALA A 174 13.94 -14.97 0.30
N ILE A 175 14.30 -14.04 1.20
CA ILE A 175 15.12 -14.31 2.39
C ILE A 175 14.46 -15.37 3.28
N PHE A 176 13.18 -15.21 3.62
CA PHE A 176 12.51 -16.16 4.50
C PHE A 176 12.21 -17.50 3.84
N VAL A 177 11.95 -17.53 2.53
CA VAL A 177 11.80 -18.81 1.83
C VAL A 177 13.13 -19.57 1.79
N ILE A 178 14.24 -18.89 1.47
CA ILE A 178 15.59 -19.50 1.46
C ILE A 178 16.02 -19.96 2.85
N ALA A 179 15.60 -19.25 3.91
CA ALA A 179 15.83 -19.65 5.30
C ALA A 179 15.06 -20.93 5.71
N GLY A 180 14.26 -21.53 4.81
CA GLY A 180 13.60 -22.82 5.03
C GLY A 180 12.17 -22.73 5.54
N PHE A 181 11.58 -21.53 5.65
CA PHE A 181 10.20 -21.37 6.15
C PHE A 181 9.12 -21.68 5.10
N GLY A 182 9.49 -22.06 3.87
CA GLY A 182 8.56 -22.44 2.80
C GLY A 182 7.45 -21.39 2.56
N VAL A 183 6.20 -21.84 2.48
CA VAL A 183 5.03 -20.95 2.25
C VAL A 183 4.89 -19.90 3.36
N TYR A 184 5.11 -20.28 4.62
CA TYR A 184 5.06 -19.33 5.74
C TYR A 184 6.10 -18.23 5.57
N GLY A 185 7.31 -18.57 5.09
CA GLY A 185 8.34 -17.58 4.78
C GLY A 185 7.89 -16.55 3.74
N ALA A 186 7.25 -17.00 2.66
CA ALA A 186 6.71 -16.11 1.64
C ALA A 186 5.60 -15.20 2.21
N ILE A 187 4.70 -15.74 3.03
CA ILE A 187 3.60 -14.99 3.63
C ILE A 187 4.11 -13.97 4.67
N ILE A 188 4.99 -14.38 5.57
CA ILE A 188 5.60 -13.50 6.57
C ILE A 188 6.44 -12.43 5.89
N GLY A 189 7.21 -12.77 4.86
CA GLY A 189 7.98 -11.82 4.06
C GLY A 189 7.09 -10.78 3.37
N PHE A 190 5.99 -11.22 2.77
CA PHE A 190 5.01 -10.31 2.18
C PHE A 190 4.38 -9.40 3.23
N THR A 191 3.92 -9.97 4.35
CA THR A 191 3.26 -9.22 5.43
C THR A 191 4.20 -8.20 6.08
N THR A 192 5.43 -8.59 6.40
CA THR A 192 6.43 -7.69 6.99
C THR A 192 6.82 -6.57 6.03
N ALA A 193 6.95 -6.86 4.73
CA ALA A 193 7.19 -5.85 3.71
C ALA A 193 6.05 -4.83 3.63
N SER A 194 4.80 -5.29 3.61
CA SER A 194 3.62 -4.40 3.61
C SER A 194 3.60 -3.51 4.85
N LEU A 195 3.81 -4.08 6.05
CA LEU A 195 3.83 -3.31 7.31
C LEU A 195 4.93 -2.25 7.32
N LEU A 196 6.17 -2.63 6.99
CA LEU A 196 7.30 -1.69 6.95
C LEU A 196 7.09 -0.58 5.92
N THR A 197 6.54 -0.91 4.76
CA THR A 197 6.24 0.09 3.73
C THR A 197 5.11 1.02 4.16
N GLY A 198 4.04 0.49 4.76
CA GLY A 198 2.93 1.30 5.28
C GLY A 198 3.39 2.27 6.36
N ILE A 199 4.20 1.80 7.31
CA ILE A 199 4.79 2.62 8.38
C ILE A 199 5.69 3.71 7.78
N THR A 200 6.63 3.34 6.89
CA THR A 200 7.53 4.32 6.25
C THR A 200 6.76 5.35 5.43
N ALA A 201 5.70 4.96 4.74
CA ALA A 201 4.85 5.87 3.98
C ALA A 201 4.14 6.89 4.87
N ILE A 202 3.56 6.45 6.01
CA ILE A 202 2.92 7.33 6.99
C ILE A 202 3.94 8.26 7.66
N LEU A 203 5.15 7.76 7.99
CA LEU A 203 6.22 8.59 8.55
C LEU A 203 6.67 9.67 7.55
N LEU A 204 6.83 9.32 6.28
CA LEU A 204 7.15 10.28 5.22
C LEU A 204 6.02 11.29 5.03
N PHE A 205 4.78 10.84 5.05
CA PHE A 205 3.60 11.70 5.00
C PHE A 205 3.57 12.70 6.16
N TYR A 206 3.76 12.24 7.40
CA TYR A 206 3.78 13.09 8.58
C TYR A 206 4.92 14.11 8.54
N THR A 207 6.15 13.67 8.23
CA THR A 207 7.33 14.54 8.24
C THR A 207 7.37 15.53 7.08
N LYS A 208 6.96 15.12 5.87
CA LYS A 208 7.11 15.94 4.65
C LYS A 208 5.87 16.76 4.31
N ILE A 209 4.69 16.42 4.81
CA ILE A 209 3.45 17.16 4.56
C ILE A 209 2.91 17.71 5.87
N TYR A 210 2.55 16.84 6.82
CA TYR A 210 1.80 17.26 8.00
C TYR A 210 2.57 18.26 8.88
N LYS A 211 3.85 18.00 9.16
CA LYS A 211 4.72 18.89 9.95
C LYS A 211 4.93 20.26 9.30
N GLN A 212 5.01 20.32 7.96
CA GLN A 212 5.11 21.59 7.23
C GLN A 212 3.85 22.46 7.39
N LEU A 213 2.69 21.82 7.53
CA LEU A 213 1.43 22.53 7.77
C LEU A 213 1.32 23.00 9.23
N GLN A 214 1.98 22.33 10.18
CA GLN A 214 1.97 22.70 11.60
C GLN A 214 2.92 23.87 11.89
N ASN A 215 4.13 23.86 11.32
CA ASN A 215 5.15 24.88 11.57
C ASN A 215 4.85 26.26 10.96
N GLN A 216 3.82 26.41 10.11
CA GLN A 216 3.42 27.71 9.55
C GLN A 216 2.20 28.33 10.27
N LYS A 217 1.82 27.76 11.42
CA LYS A 217 0.80 28.32 12.32
C LYS A 217 1.42 29.17 13.44
N ASN A 218 2.75 29.19 13.53
CA ASN A 218 3.56 30.03 14.42
C ASN A 218 4.35 31.03 13.57
#